data_AF-A0A7S4KWX8-F1
#
_entry.id   AF-A0A7S4KWX8-F1
#
_cell.length_a   1.000
_cell.length_b   1.000
_cell.length_c   1.000
_cell.angle_alpha   90.00
_cell.angle_beta   90.00
_cell.angle_gamma   90.00
#
_symmetry.space_group_name_H-M   'P 1'
#
loop_
_entity.id
_entity.type
_entity.pdbx_description
1 polymer ?
#
loop_
_entity_poly.entity_id
_entity_poly.type
_entity_poly.pdbx_seq_one_letter_code
_entity_poly.pdbx_strand_id
1 'polypeptide(L)'
;MDLEEEEEEDDDDDRVIDLDSWLIGLDEHSCLLSSDLTFVGLLGLRSQMRSGIEEAVRSCEEAGVKVRVFTGEQVDGGKLAAETCSLLQDGSIVTAAEWRRLSDQERAAIAPSVRVMTGASSEEKAELVRCLQERGEVVGSSCQHLDDLRVREQA
;
A
#
# COMPACT_ATOMS: atom_id res chain seq x y z
N MET A 1 -37.29 -28.13 24.20
CA MET A 1 -35.96 -28.71 24.39
C MET A 1 -35.56 -29.29 23.05
N ASP A 2 -35.38 -28.45 22.03
CA ASP A 2 -34.36 -27.39 21.92
C ASP A 2 -33.00 -28.01 22.21
N LEU A 3 -32.21 -28.19 21.16
CA LEU A 3 -30.91 -27.57 20.99
C LEU A 3 -30.54 -27.71 19.51
N GLU A 4 -30.47 -26.57 18.85
CA GLU A 4 -29.92 -26.35 17.52
C GLU A 4 -28.43 -26.72 17.56
N GLU A 5 -27.96 -27.57 16.63
CA GLU A 5 -26.53 -27.74 16.39
C GLU A 5 -26.08 -26.53 15.57
N GLU A 6 -25.46 -25.55 16.25
CA GLU A 6 -24.82 -24.40 15.62
C GLU A 6 -23.65 -24.86 14.74
N GLU A 7 -23.58 -24.25 13.55
CA GLU A 7 -22.55 -24.40 12.54
C GLU A 7 -21.19 -23.88 13.07
N GLU A 8 -20.16 -24.72 13.09
CA GLU A 8 -18.77 -24.24 13.07
C GLU A 8 -18.38 -24.06 11.59
N GLU A 9 -18.53 -22.83 11.10
CA GLU A 9 -17.84 -22.36 9.90
C GLU A 9 -16.35 -22.25 10.22
N ASP A 10 -15.57 -23.23 9.75
CA ASP A 10 -14.12 -23.13 9.66
C ASP A 10 -13.77 -22.07 8.59
N ASP A 11 -13.77 -20.80 8.99
CA ASP A 11 -13.05 -19.73 8.30
C ASP A 11 -11.55 -19.99 8.50
N ASP A 12 -11.01 -20.93 7.70
CA ASP A 12 -9.58 -21.02 7.37
C ASP A 12 -9.22 -19.80 6.49
N ASP A 13 -9.32 -18.62 7.09
CA ASP A 13 -8.64 -17.43 6.62
C ASP A 13 -7.18 -17.61 7.06
N ASP A 14 -6.45 -18.45 6.31
CA ASP A 14 -5.00 -18.54 6.31
C ASP A 14 -4.49 -17.11 6.21
N ARG A 15 -4.19 -16.52 7.38
CA ARG A 15 -3.82 -15.13 7.50
C ARG A 15 -2.59 -14.95 6.63
N VAL A 16 -2.77 -14.30 5.50
CA VAL A 16 -1.70 -13.86 4.63
C VAL A 16 -0.91 -12.84 5.45
N ILE A 17 0.20 -13.30 6.02
CA ILE A 17 1.09 -12.47 6.82
C ILE A 17 1.98 -11.69 5.85
N ASP A 18 1.64 -10.43 5.61
CA ASP A 18 2.52 -9.46 4.96
C ASP A 18 2.90 -8.37 5.96
N LEU A 19 4.20 -8.20 6.20
CA LEU A 19 4.79 -7.21 7.12
C LEU A 19 6.30 -7.12 6.84
N ASP A 20 6.73 -5.92 6.47
CA ASP A 20 8.03 -5.48 5.92
C ASP A 20 9.36 -5.96 6.54
N SER A 21 9.37 -6.71 7.64
CA SER A 21 10.56 -7.46 8.09
C SER A 21 10.21 -8.28 9.32
N TRP A 22 10.35 -9.59 9.19
CA TRP A 22 10.27 -10.52 10.29
C TRP A 22 11.68 -10.96 10.70
N LEU A 23 11.95 -10.99 12.00
CA LEU A 23 13.04 -11.77 12.55
C LEU A 23 12.42 -13.01 13.21
N ILE A 24 12.58 -14.19 12.58
CA ILE A 24 12.17 -15.45 13.20
C ILE A 24 13.34 -15.93 14.07
N GLY A 25 13.11 -16.01 15.38
CA GLY A 25 14.04 -16.64 16.30
C GLY A 25 13.90 -18.16 16.21
N LEU A 26 14.83 -18.81 15.51
CA LEU A 26 14.99 -20.26 15.53
C LEU A 26 16.20 -20.59 16.42
N ASP A 27 16.02 -21.49 17.39
CA ASP A 27 17.12 -22.03 18.18
C ASP A 27 17.59 -23.34 17.52
N GLU A 28 18.88 -23.43 17.17
CA GLU A 28 19.46 -24.61 16.54
C GLU A 28 20.28 -25.42 17.55
N HIS A 29 19.89 -26.69 17.71
CA HIS A 29 20.84 -27.75 18.06
C HIS A 29 21.08 -28.62 16.83
N SER A 30 22.07 -28.26 16.00
CA SER A 30 22.72 -29.05 14.93
C SER A 30 21.84 -30.03 14.11
N CYS A 31 21.43 -29.65 12.90
CA CYS A 31 21.77 -30.33 11.63
C CYS A 31 20.95 -29.81 10.44
N LEU A 32 21.54 -29.93 9.25
CA LEU A 32 21.05 -29.46 7.96
C LEU A 32 19.68 -30.06 7.62
N LEU A 33 18.66 -29.19 7.56
CA LEU A 33 17.32 -29.38 7.00
C LEU A 33 16.38 -30.39 7.69
N SER A 34 15.36 -29.78 8.30
CA SER A 34 13.98 -30.26 8.50
C SER A 34 13.79 -31.51 9.36
N SER A 35 13.62 -31.31 10.68
CA SER A 35 12.65 -32.06 11.52
C SER A 35 12.47 -31.42 12.89
N ASP A 36 13.51 -30.82 13.49
CA ASP A 36 13.50 -30.43 14.91
C ASP A 36 13.77 -28.93 15.12
N LEU A 37 12.87 -28.07 14.62
CA LEU A 37 12.88 -26.64 14.95
C LEU A 37 11.92 -26.36 16.11
N THR A 38 12.41 -25.74 17.18
CA THR A 38 11.54 -25.24 18.25
C THR A 38 11.24 -23.76 18.00
N PHE A 39 9.97 -23.43 17.82
CA PHE A 39 9.53 -22.04 17.72
C PHE A 39 9.72 -21.34 19.08
N VAL A 40 10.59 -20.33 19.10
CA VAL A 40 10.90 -19.57 20.32
C VAL A 40 9.97 -18.37 20.49
N GLY A 41 9.61 -17.70 19.39
CA GLY A 41 8.73 -16.54 19.41
C GLY A 41 8.71 -15.78 18.09
N LEU A 42 7.71 -14.90 17.96
CA LEU A 42 7.48 -14.04 16.80
C LEU A 42 7.53 -12.58 17.23
N LEU A 43 8.35 -11.78 16.55
CA LEU A 43 8.39 -10.33 16.72
C LEU A 43 7.85 -9.67 15.46
N GLY A 44 6.74 -8.93 15.59
CA GLY A 44 6.21 -8.08 14.53
C GLY A 44 6.72 -6.64 14.66
N LEU A 45 7.28 -6.09 13.59
CA LEU A 45 7.69 -4.69 13.50
C LEU A 45 6.74 -3.95 12.57
N ARG A 46 6.20 -2.81 13.01
CA ARG A 46 5.33 -1.96 12.19
C ARG A 46 5.93 -0.57 12.08
N SER A 47 6.15 -0.10 10.85
CA SER A 47 6.52 1.28 10.57
C SER A 47 5.35 2.21 10.93
N GLN A 48 5.62 3.26 11.70
CA GLN A 48 4.61 4.27 12.03
C GLN A 48 4.74 5.46 11.08
N MET A 49 3.58 5.98 10.66
CA MET A 49 3.51 7.23 9.91
C MET A 49 4.01 8.39 10.77
N ARG A 50 4.63 9.40 10.13
CA ARG A 50 5.11 10.60 10.85
C ARG A 50 3.94 11.37 11.45
N SER A 51 4.11 11.86 12.68
CA SER A 51 3.17 12.78 13.31
C SER A 51 2.99 14.04 12.47
N GLY A 52 1.73 14.48 12.29
CA GLY A 52 1.40 15.70 11.53
C GLY A 52 1.17 15.48 10.03
N ILE A 53 1.28 14.24 9.53
CA ILE A 53 1.01 13.97 8.11
C ILE A 53 -0.44 14.29 7.74
N GLU A 54 -1.39 13.97 8.61
CA GLU A 54 -2.81 14.26 8.39
C GLU A 54 -3.07 15.76 8.25
N GLU A 55 -2.47 16.58 9.12
CA GLU A 55 -2.61 18.05 9.09
C GLU A 55 -1.99 18.64 7.83
N ALA A 56 -0.83 18.13 7.41
CA ALA A 56 -0.18 18.54 6.16
C ALA A 56 -1.04 18.18 4.93
N VAL A 57 -1.60 16.96 4.88
CA VAL A 57 -2.49 16.54 3.80
C VAL A 57 -3.74 17.42 3.77
N ARG A 58 -4.36 17.66 4.92
CA ARG A 58 -5.54 18.53 5.04
C ARG A 58 -5.25 19.95 4.57
N SER A 59 -4.13 20.54 4.99
CA SER A 59 -3.74 21.89 4.56
C SER A 59 -3.54 21.97 3.04
N CYS A 60 -2.98 20.94 2.41
CA CYS A 60 -2.87 20.86 0.96
C CYS A 60 -4.25 20.78 0.29
N GLU A 61 -5.15 19.94 0.78
CA GLU A 61 -6.51 19.79 0.25
C GLU A 61 -7.33 21.08 0.39
N GLU A 62 -7.24 21.77 1.53
CA GLU A 62 -7.87 23.08 1.76
C GLU A 62 -7.34 24.17 0.82
N ALA A 63 -6.07 24.06 0.39
CA ALA A 63 -5.47 24.93 -0.61
C ALA A 63 -5.85 24.55 -2.06
N GLY A 64 -6.66 23.50 -2.25
CA GLY A 64 -7.06 22.98 -3.56
C GLY A 64 -6.03 22.08 -4.23
N VAL A 65 -5.00 21.63 -3.49
CA VAL A 65 -3.98 20.69 -3.97
C VAL A 65 -4.42 19.26 -3.68
N LYS A 66 -4.60 18.46 -4.73
CA LYS A 66 -4.95 17.04 -4.58
C LYS A 66 -3.73 16.21 -4.21
N VAL A 67 -3.68 15.73 -2.97
CA VAL A 67 -2.63 14.84 -2.48
C VAL A 67 -2.88 13.40 -2.93
N ARG A 68 -1.80 12.70 -3.32
CA ARG A 68 -1.83 11.28 -3.71
C ARG A 68 -0.68 10.55 -3.04
N VAL A 69 -0.93 9.31 -2.62
CA VAL A 69 0.04 8.46 -1.91
C VAL A 69 0.37 7.26 -2.78
N PHE A 70 1.66 6.94 -2.86
CA PHE A 70 2.15 5.71 -3.47
C PHE A 70 2.83 4.91 -2.40
N THR A 71 2.54 3.62 -2.34
CA THR A 71 3.18 2.70 -1.41
C THR A 71 3.66 1.45 -2.13
N GLY A 72 4.82 0.95 -1.70
CA GLY A 72 5.33 -0.38 -2.09
C GLY A 72 4.59 -1.51 -1.38
N GLU A 73 3.92 -1.19 -0.27
CA GLU A 73 3.12 -2.12 0.52
C GLU A 73 1.99 -2.75 -0.29
N GLN A 74 1.53 -3.92 0.17
CA GLN A 74 0.28 -4.51 -0.31
C GLN A 74 -0.94 -3.67 0.08
N VAL A 75 -2.11 -4.11 -0.38
CA VAL A 75 -3.37 -3.36 -0.30
C VAL A 75 -3.70 -2.90 1.12
N ASP A 76 -3.47 -3.74 2.12
CA ASP A 76 -3.84 -3.42 3.51
C ASP A 76 -2.96 -2.32 4.10
N GLY A 77 -1.67 -2.28 3.78
CA GLY A 77 -0.79 -1.15 4.11
C GLY A 77 -1.24 0.14 3.41
N GLY A 78 -1.69 0.04 2.17
CA GLY A 78 -2.27 1.16 1.43
C GLY A 78 -3.56 1.71 2.02
N LYS A 79 -4.48 0.84 2.46
CA LYS A 79 -5.70 1.23 3.17
C LYS A 79 -5.37 1.99 4.46
N LEU A 80 -4.42 1.49 5.24
CA LEU A 80 -4.00 2.16 6.47
C LEU A 80 -3.42 3.55 6.18
N ALA A 81 -2.61 3.69 5.12
CA ALA A 81 -2.11 5.00 4.70
C ALA A 81 -3.24 5.93 4.24
N ALA A 82 -4.22 5.41 3.50
CA ALA A 82 -5.39 6.16 3.05
C ALA A 82 -6.24 6.64 4.23
N GLU A 83 -6.49 5.79 5.23
CA GLU A 83 -7.21 6.13 6.47
C GLU A 83 -6.46 7.19 7.26
N THR A 84 -5.17 6.98 7.50
CA THR A 84 -4.33 7.90 8.29
C THR A 84 -4.27 9.29 7.65
N CYS A 85 -4.23 9.35 6.32
CA CYS A 85 -4.20 10.62 5.59
C CYS A 85 -5.60 11.17 5.25
N SER A 86 -6.69 10.54 5.70
CA SER A 86 -8.07 10.91 5.34
C SER A 86 -8.31 11.00 3.82
N LEU A 87 -7.66 10.12 3.05
CA LEU A 87 -7.74 10.05 1.59
C LEU A 87 -8.77 9.03 1.09
N LEU A 88 -9.41 8.30 2.00
CA LEU A 88 -10.32 7.21 1.67
C LEU A 88 -11.64 7.77 1.10
N GLN A 89 -11.84 7.58 -0.19
CA GLN A 89 -13.09 7.83 -0.92
C GLN A 89 -13.39 6.62 -1.83
N ASP A 90 -14.62 6.48 -2.30
CA ASP A 90 -14.98 5.38 -3.21
C ASP A 90 -14.12 5.43 -4.49
N GLY A 91 -13.47 4.30 -4.83
CA GLY A 91 -12.59 4.19 -6.00
C GLY A 91 -11.24 4.92 -5.88
N SER A 92 -10.85 5.31 -4.66
CA SER A 92 -9.62 6.07 -4.40
C SER A 92 -8.34 5.21 -4.36
N ILE A 93 -8.46 3.91 -4.15
CA ILE A 93 -7.34 2.97 -4.04
C ILE A 93 -7.28 2.09 -5.29
N VAL A 94 -6.09 1.98 -5.89
CA VAL A 94 -5.80 1.09 -7.02
C VAL A 94 -4.52 0.34 -6.75
N THR A 95 -4.50 -0.96 -7.03
CA THR A 95 -3.26 -1.73 -7.02
C THR A 95 -2.48 -1.53 -8.31
N ALA A 96 -1.15 -1.64 -8.26
CA ALA A 96 -0.34 -1.65 -9.48
C ALA A 96 -0.73 -2.80 -10.43
N ALA A 97 -1.21 -3.92 -9.90
CA ALA A 97 -1.70 -5.04 -10.70
C ALA A 97 -2.96 -4.68 -11.50
N GLU A 98 -3.92 -3.99 -10.87
CA GLU A 98 -5.11 -3.46 -11.56
C GLU A 98 -4.70 -2.40 -12.57
N TRP A 99 -3.84 -1.46 -12.18
CA TRP A 99 -3.34 -0.39 -13.07
C TRP A 99 -2.75 -0.94 -14.37
N ARG A 100 -1.91 -1.98 -14.29
CA ARG A 100 -1.31 -2.62 -15.47
C ARG A 100 -2.33 -3.24 -16.42
N ARG A 101 -3.46 -3.72 -15.89
CA ARG A 101 -4.52 -4.36 -16.70
C ARG A 101 -5.34 -3.35 -17.50
N LEU A 102 -5.31 -2.08 -17.09
CA LEU A 102 -5.99 -1.00 -17.79
C LEU A 102 -5.23 -0.61 -19.05
N SER A 103 -5.99 -0.30 -20.10
CA SER A 103 -5.50 0.39 -21.29
C SER A 103 -5.11 1.83 -20.97
N ASP A 104 -4.32 2.46 -21.84
CA ASP A 104 -3.91 3.87 -21.67
C ASP A 104 -5.12 4.81 -21.53
N GLN A 105 -6.20 4.54 -22.26
CA GLN A 105 -7.42 5.34 -22.21
C GLN A 105 -8.15 5.17 -20.86
N GLU A 106 -8.21 3.97 -20.33
CA GLU A 106 -8.78 3.69 -19.01
C GLU A 106 -7.92 4.30 -17.89
N ARG A 107 -6.59 4.17 -17.98
CA ARG A 107 -5.65 4.82 -17.05
C ARG A 107 -5.85 6.34 -17.03
N ALA A 108 -5.96 6.97 -18.20
CA ALA A 108 -6.20 8.41 -18.30
C ALA A 108 -7.58 8.83 -17.74
N ALA A 109 -8.58 7.95 -17.81
CA ALA A 109 -9.92 8.18 -17.26
C ALA A 109 -9.95 8.07 -15.73
N ILE A 110 -9.25 7.09 -15.15
CA ILE A 110 -9.24 6.84 -13.70
C ILE A 110 -8.15 7.62 -12.96
N ALA A 111 -7.06 8.05 -13.62
CA ALA A 111 -5.95 8.79 -13.00
C ALA A 111 -6.40 9.93 -12.06
N PRO A 112 -7.44 10.74 -12.39
CA PRO A 112 -7.90 11.82 -11.53
C PRO A 112 -8.52 11.35 -10.21
N SER A 113 -9.14 10.16 -10.19
CA SER A 113 -9.79 9.60 -9.00
C SER A 113 -8.84 8.78 -8.13
N VAL A 114 -7.72 8.31 -8.69
CA VAL A 114 -6.69 7.59 -7.91
C VAL A 114 -6.08 8.52 -6.87
N ARG A 115 -6.20 8.13 -5.60
CA ARG A 115 -5.60 8.80 -4.42
C ARG A 115 -4.50 7.98 -3.80
N VAL A 116 -4.63 6.65 -3.81
CA VAL A 116 -3.64 5.73 -3.29
C VAL A 116 -3.34 4.64 -4.31
N MET A 117 -2.05 4.41 -4.56
CA MET A 117 -1.60 3.29 -5.38
C MET A 117 -0.70 2.36 -4.56
N THR A 118 -1.02 1.07 -4.53
CA THR A 118 -0.32 0.05 -3.74
C THR A 118 0.50 -0.90 -4.61
N GLY A 119 1.61 -1.43 -4.07
CA GLY A 119 2.54 -2.29 -4.81
C GLY A 119 3.15 -1.62 -6.05
N ALA A 120 3.24 -0.29 -6.07
CA ALA A 120 3.65 0.48 -7.25
C ALA A 120 5.17 0.54 -7.40
N SER A 121 5.67 0.19 -8.59
CA SER A 121 7.05 0.45 -8.98
C SER A 121 7.23 1.89 -9.44
N SER A 122 8.48 2.30 -9.65
CA SER A 122 8.81 3.62 -10.22
C SER A 122 8.15 3.85 -11.59
N GLU A 123 7.89 2.79 -12.36
CA GLU A 123 7.27 2.89 -13.68
C GLU A 123 5.78 3.24 -13.58
N GLU A 124 5.00 2.55 -12.75
CA GLU A 124 3.58 2.90 -12.57
C GLU A 124 3.40 4.30 -11.95
N LYS A 125 4.30 4.70 -11.05
CA LYS A 125 4.33 6.08 -10.52
C LYS A 125 4.53 7.11 -11.64
N ALA A 126 5.52 6.89 -12.52
CA ALA A 126 5.81 7.76 -13.65
C ALA A 126 4.66 7.82 -14.66
N GLU A 127 3.99 6.69 -14.90
CA GLU A 127 2.81 6.62 -15.76
C GLU A 127 1.65 7.45 -15.20
N LEU A 128 1.35 7.35 -13.90
CA LEU A 128 0.30 8.15 -13.29
C LEU A 128 0.62 9.66 -13.37
N VAL A 129 1.88 10.03 -13.08
CA VAL A 129 2.34 11.43 -13.25
C VAL A 129 2.11 11.90 -14.69
N ARG A 130 2.50 11.10 -15.68
CA ARG A 130 2.27 11.42 -17.10
C ARG A 130 0.79 11.57 -17.42
N CYS A 131 -0.07 10.65 -16.99
CA CYS A 131 -1.51 10.72 -17.22
C CYS A 131 -2.14 11.99 -16.63
N LEU A 132 -1.65 12.48 -15.49
CA LEU A 132 -2.11 13.73 -14.89
C LEU A 132 -1.60 14.96 -15.67
N GLN A 133 -0.33 14.95 -16.08
CA GLN A 133 0.28 16.02 -16.87
C GLN A 133 -0.38 16.17 -18.25
N GLU A 134 -0.71 15.07 -18.93
CA GLU A 134 -1.40 15.06 -20.23
C GLU A 134 -2.80 15.69 -20.14
N ARG A 135 -3.39 15.73 -18.95
CA ARG A 135 -4.67 16.41 -18.67
C ARG A 135 -4.50 17.89 -18.35
N GLY A 136 -3.28 18.39 -18.33
CA GLY A 136 -2.94 19.77 -17.97
C GLY A 136 -2.84 20.03 -16.46
N GLU A 137 -2.78 18.98 -15.62
CA GLU A 137 -2.50 19.16 -14.19
C GLU A 137 -1.00 19.46 -13.99
N VAL A 138 -0.69 20.40 -13.09
CA VAL A 138 0.68 20.62 -12.61
C VAL A 138 0.92 19.65 -11.46
N VAL A 139 1.92 18.79 -11.62
CA VAL A 139 2.22 17.73 -10.66
C VAL A 139 3.48 18.09 -9.87
N GLY A 140 3.53 17.67 -8.61
CA GLY A 140 4.74 17.72 -7.81
C GLY A 140 4.90 16.38 -7.11
N SER A 141 6.13 15.90 -6.99
CA SER A 141 6.42 14.61 -6.36
C SER A 141 7.46 14.77 -5.26
N SER A 142 7.28 14.02 -4.17
CA SER A 142 8.22 13.93 -3.06
C SER A 142 8.52 12.46 -2.83
N CYS A 143 9.81 12.11 -2.77
CA CYS A 143 10.27 10.74 -2.60
C CYS A 143 11.41 10.64 -1.59
N GLN A 144 11.52 9.47 -0.97
CA GLN A 144 12.61 9.15 -0.03
C GLN A 144 13.65 8.19 -0.63
N HIS A 145 13.24 7.34 -1.58
CA HIS A 145 14.10 6.34 -2.20
C HIS A 145 14.71 6.84 -3.49
N LEU A 146 15.96 6.45 -3.76
CA LEU A 146 16.69 6.88 -4.96
C LEU A 146 16.00 6.42 -6.25
N ASP A 147 15.33 5.27 -6.21
CA ASP A 147 14.62 4.71 -7.37
C ASP A 147 13.46 5.59 -7.86
N ASP A 148 12.96 6.47 -7.01
CA ASP A 148 11.87 7.40 -7.31
C ASP A 148 12.37 8.80 -7.73
N LEU A 149 13.69 9.02 -7.83
CA LEU A 149 14.24 10.32 -8.25
C LEU A 149 13.80 10.70 -9.66
N ARG A 150 13.72 9.73 -10.58
CA ARG A 150 13.28 9.97 -11.96
C ARG A 150 11.83 10.43 -12.00
N VAL A 151 10.97 9.87 -11.15
CA VAL A 151 9.57 10.29 -11.01
C VAL A 151 9.51 11.73 -10.51
N ARG A 152 10.38 12.12 -9.58
CA ARG A 152 10.46 13.48 -9.06
C ARG A 152 10.92 14.49 -10.11
N GLU A 153 11.90 14.12 -10.94
CA GLU A 153 12.39 14.98 -12.02
C GLU A 153 11.39 15.15 -13.17
N GLN A 154 10.53 14.14 -13.37
CA GLN A 154 9.46 14.20 -14.36
C GLN A 154 8.29 15.08 -13.93
N ALA A 155 7.98 15.11 -12.63
CA ALA A 155 6.76 15.72 -12.06
C ALA A 155 6.67 17.22 -12.30
#